data_AF-A0A9Q3IJH0-F1
#
_entry.id   AF-A0A9Q3IJH0-F1
#
_cell.length_a   1.000
_cell.length_b   1.000
_cell.length_c   1.000
_cell.angle_alpha   90.00
_cell.angle_beta   90.00
_cell.angle_gamma   90.00
#
_symmetry.space_group_name_H-M   'P 1'
#
loop_
_entity.id
_entity.type
_entity.pdbx_description
1 polymer ?
#
loop_
_entity_poly.entity_id
_entity_poly.type
_entity_poly.pdbx_seq_one_letter_code
_entity_poly.pdbx_strand_id
1 'polypeptide(L)'
;MPKQISIASSGKDTYKEEFETDKLFEAQISPSLSPKMRKELINVLYTYKNAFASHNEPLGAIKGNEVDITLDIERSYPPVLRRPAYPASPRSREALEKHIQ
;
A
#
# COMPACT_ATOMS: atom_id res chain seq x y z
N MET A 1 10.31 12.29 32.22
CA MET A 1 11.49 11.55 31.74
C MET A 1 11.01 10.43 30.83
N PRO A 2 11.47 10.34 29.57
CA PRO A 2 11.01 9.27 28.67
C PRO A 2 11.61 7.93 29.11
N LYS A 3 10.75 6.92 29.26
CA LYS A 3 11.07 5.55 29.63
C LYS A 3 11.93 4.92 28.54
N GLN A 4 13.11 4.42 28.91
CA GLN A 4 13.90 3.56 28.03
C GLN A 4 13.16 2.23 27.85
N ILE A 5 12.83 1.90 26.60
CA ILE A 5 12.23 0.61 26.25
C ILE A 5 13.39 -0.31 25.86
N SER A 6 13.81 -1.16 26.78
CA SER A 6 14.75 -2.26 26.50
C SER A 6 13.98 -3.41 25.85
N ILE A 7 14.09 -3.56 24.53
CA ILE A 7 13.54 -4.70 23.81
C ILE A 7 14.67 -5.73 23.65
N ALA A 8 14.73 -6.66 24.60
CA ALA A 8 15.45 -7.91 24.41
C ALA A 8 14.43 -9.00 24.06
N SER A 9 14.46 -9.48 22.82
CA SER A 9 13.79 -10.73 22.43
C SER A 9 14.77 -11.55 21.58
N SER A 10 15.49 -12.45 22.25
CA SER A 10 16.31 -13.48 21.60
C SER A 10 15.42 -14.66 21.21
N GLY A 11 14.61 -14.47 20.16
CA GLY A 11 13.99 -15.52 19.39
C GLY A 11 14.28 -15.21 17.93
N LYS A 12 14.71 -16.18 17.13
CA LYS A 12 14.81 -15.96 15.68
C LYS A 12 13.37 -15.82 15.17
N ASP A 13 12.94 -14.58 14.94
CA ASP A 13 11.63 -14.29 14.41
C ASP A 13 11.60 -14.67 12.92
N THR A 14 11.24 -15.91 12.60
CA THR A 14 11.20 -16.46 11.24
C THR A 14 10.44 -15.53 10.28
N TYR A 15 9.34 -14.94 10.75
CA TYR A 15 8.51 -13.98 10.02
C TYR A 15 9.20 -12.67 9.63
N LYS A 16 10.27 -12.30 10.34
CA LYS A 16 11.02 -11.08 10.08
C LYS A 16 12.08 -11.30 9.00
N GLU A 17 12.65 -12.50 8.96
CA GLU A 17 13.53 -12.93 7.87
C GLU A 17 12.73 -13.01 6.55
N GLU A 18 11.54 -13.61 6.58
CA GLU A 18 10.60 -13.64 5.44
C GLU A 18 10.20 -12.21 4.99
N PHE A 19 9.97 -11.29 5.93
CA PHE A 19 9.69 -9.90 5.59
C PHE A 19 10.87 -9.22 4.89
N GLU A 20 12.11 -9.50 5.33
CA GLU A 20 13.30 -8.96 4.70
C GLU A 20 13.53 -9.54 3.30
N THR A 21 13.28 -10.83 3.10
CA THR A 21 13.47 -11.49 1.79
C THR A 21 12.36 -11.20 0.79
N ASP A 22 11.13 -11.04 1.23
CA ASP A 22 9.99 -10.94 0.30
C ASP A 22 9.55 -9.50 0.10
N LYS A 23 9.52 -8.69 1.17
CA LYS A 23 9.00 -7.31 1.12
C LYS A 23 10.09 -6.27 0.91
N LEU A 24 11.30 -6.51 1.41
CA LEU A 24 12.42 -5.58 1.27
C LEU A 24 13.39 -5.93 0.14
N PHE A 25 13.14 -6.99 -0.63
CA PHE A 25 13.99 -7.37 -1.77
C PHE A 25 14.13 -6.26 -2.82
N GLU A 26 13.02 -5.61 -3.16
CA GLU A 26 13.00 -4.51 -4.12
C GLU A 26 13.33 -3.15 -3.47
N ALA A 27 13.48 -3.11 -2.14
CA ALA A 27 13.72 -1.87 -1.42
C ALA A 27 15.15 -1.37 -1.66
N GLN A 28 15.26 -0.15 -2.19
CA GLN A 28 16.55 0.53 -2.38
C GLN A 28 17.02 1.12 -1.04
N ILE A 29 17.64 0.30 -0.20
CA ILE A 29 18.29 0.74 1.05
C ILE A 29 19.70 1.23 0.71
N SER A 30 20.07 2.41 1.22
CA SER A 30 21.39 2.99 0.95
C SER A 30 22.52 2.02 1.36
N PRO A 31 23.51 1.77 0.48
CA PRO A 31 24.66 0.93 0.80
C PRO A 31 25.62 1.58 1.81
N SER A 32 25.50 2.89 2.05
CA SER A 32 26.32 3.62 3.02
C SER A 32 25.92 3.37 4.49
N LEU A 33 24.85 2.60 4.71
CA LEU A 33 24.28 2.40 6.04
C LEU A 33 25.08 1.36 6.82
N SER A 34 25.41 1.65 8.08
CA SER A 34 26.12 0.68 8.91
C SER A 34 25.27 -0.58 9.19
N PRO A 35 25.88 -1.76 9.42
CA PRO A 35 25.12 -2.99 9.66
C PRO A 35 24.17 -2.89 10.86
N LYS A 36 24.53 -2.10 11.88
CA LYS A 36 23.69 -1.85 13.06
C LYS A 36 22.46 -1.01 12.70
N MET A 37 22.67 0.08 11.97
CA MET A 37 21.59 0.95 11.51
C MET A 37 20.65 0.24 10.54
N ARG A 38 21.16 -0.64 9.67
CA ARG A 38 20.33 -1.46 8.77
C ARG A 38 19.39 -2.36 9.54
N LYS A 39 19.89 -3.03 10.59
CA LYS A 39 19.05 -3.87 11.47
C LYS A 39 17.98 -3.04 12.18
N GLU A 40 18.35 -1.87 12.68
CA GLU A 40 17.41 -0.97 13.36
C GLU A 40 16.33 -0.44 12.41
N LEU A 41 16.70 -0.08 11.18
CA LEU A 41 15.74 0.31 10.14
C LEU A 41 14.75 -0.82 9.85
N ILE A 42 15.25 -2.05 9.64
CA ILE A 42 14.39 -3.22 9.39
C ILE A 42 13.47 -3.48 10.57
N ASN A 43 13.94 -3.29 11.81
CA ASN A 43 13.08 -3.39 13.01
C ASN A 43 11.93 -2.40 12.95
N VAL A 44 12.20 -1.14 12.63
CA VAL A 44 11.17 -0.08 12.55
C VAL A 44 10.17 -0.41 11.44
N LEU A 45 10.66 -0.77 10.25
CA LEU A 45 9.80 -1.14 9.12
C LEU A 45 8.91 -2.33 9.43
N TYR A 46 9.45 -3.37 10.09
CA TYR A 46 8.67 -4.53 10.50
C TYR A 46 7.63 -4.17 11.56
N THR A 47 8.02 -3.34 12.54
CA THR A 47 7.13 -2.91 13.64
C THR A 47 5.91 -2.15 13.10
N TYR A 48 6.12 -1.30 12.09
CA TYR A 48 5.07 -0.48 11.48
C TYR A 48 4.61 -1.00 10.12
N LYS A 49 4.78 -2.29 9.82
CA LYS A 49 4.50 -2.87 8.49
C LYS A 49 3.07 -2.60 7.99
N ASN A 50 2.10 -2.55 8.90
CA ASN A 50 0.68 -2.30 8.57
C ASN A 50 0.37 -0.81 8.27
N ALA A 51 1.31 0.10 8.55
CA ALA A 51 1.15 1.51 8.19
C ALA A 51 1.51 1.78 6.73
N PHE A 52 2.14 0.82 6.05
CA PHE A 52 2.50 0.89 4.64
C PHE A 52 1.48 0.14 3.79
N ALA A 53 1.17 0.69 2.62
CA ALA A 53 0.36 -0.03 1.66
C ALA A 53 1.14 -1.22 1.09
N SER A 54 0.47 -2.37 0.97
CA SER A 54 1.01 -3.55 0.29
C SER A 54 0.10 -3.94 -0.87
N HIS A 55 0.57 -4.83 -1.75
CA HIS A 55 -0.27 -5.33 -2.85
C HIS A 55 -1.59 -5.97 -2.35
N ASN A 56 -1.58 -6.60 -1.18
CA ASN A 56 -2.76 -7.23 -0.60
C ASN A 56 -3.61 -6.25 0.23
N GLU A 57 -3.00 -5.16 0.69
CA GLU A 57 -3.62 -4.14 1.54
C GLU A 57 -3.36 -2.76 0.91
N PRO A 58 -4.11 -2.40 -0.15
CA PRO A 58 -3.89 -1.15 -0.86
C PRO A 58 -4.28 0.05 0.02
N LEU A 59 -3.66 1.18 -0.29
CA LEU A 59 -3.94 2.44 0.38
C LEU A 59 -5.43 2.79 0.26
N GLY A 60 -6.07 3.13 1.39
CA GLY A 60 -7.46 3.63 1.39
C GLY A 60 -8.54 2.56 1.47
N ALA A 61 -8.20 1.28 1.71
CA ALA A 61 -9.17 0.23 2.04
C ALA A 61 -9.76 0.39 3.46
N ILE A 62 -10.27 1.58 3.78
CA ILE A 62 -10.87 1.90 5.08
C ILE A 62 -12.27 1.29 5.12
N LYS A 63 -12.42 0.20 5.86
CA LYS A 63 -13.73 -0.42 6.12
C LYS A 63 -14.58 0.51 6.99
N GLY A 64 -15.85 0.70 6.62
CA GLY A 64 -16.81 1.51 7.40
C GLY A 64 -16.96 2.97 6.96
N ASN A 65 -16.16 3.44 6.00
CA ASN A 65 -16.35 4.74 5.35
C ASN A 65 -16.96 4.57 3.95
N GLU A 66 -18.00 3.75 3.85
CA GLU A 66 -18.75 3.61 2.60
C GLU A 66 -19.54 4.89 2.37
N VAL A 67 -19.40 5.47 1.17
CA VAL A 67 -20.10 6.70 0.80
C VAL A 67 -21.42 6.30 0.14
N ASP A 68 -22.53 6.62 0.81
CA ASP A 68 -23.84 6.50 0.20
C ASP A 68 -24.10 7.70 -0.71
N ILE A 69 -24.04 7.48 -2.02
CA ILE A 69 -24.28 8.51 -3.02
C ILE A 69 -25.76 8.44 -3.41
N THR A 70 -26.60 9.19 -2.70
CA THR A 70 -28.00 9.35 -3.06
C THR A 70 -28.12 10.32 -4.24
N LEU A 71 -28.87 9.92 -5.27
CA LEU A 71 -29.11 10.78 -6.43
C LEU A 71 -30.39 11.60 -6.21
N ASP A 72 -30.29 12.93 -6.29
CA ASP A 72 -31.41 13.86 -6.16
C ASP A 72 -32.30 13.92 -7.43
N ILE A 73 -32.53 12.78 -8.09
CA ILE A 73 -33.41 12.71 -9.27
C ILE A 73 -34.79 12.22 -8.87
N GLU A 74 -35.77 13.11 -8.95
CA GLU A 74 -37.18 12.72 -8.97
C GLU A 74 -37.49 11.96 -10.27
N ARG A 75 -38.33 10.94 -10.14
CA ARG A 75 -38.59 9.89 -11.13
C ARG A 75 -39.28 10.44 -12.39
N SER A 76 -38.51 11.04 -13.30
CA SER A 76 -38.95 11.38 -14.67
C SER A 76 -37.87 11.11 -15.73
N TYR A 77 -36.59 11.18 -15.36
CA TYR A 77 -35.47 10.99 -16.28
C TYR A 77 -34.41 10.06 -15.67
N PRO A 78 -34.02 8.97 -16.37
CA PRO A 78 -32.98 8.08 -15.89
C PRO A 78 -31.60 8.79 -15.88
N PRO A 79 -30.63 8.30 -15.09
CA PRO A 79 -29.25 8.79 -15.13
C PRO A 79 -28.75 8.87 -16.57
N VAL A 80 -28.18 10.02 -16.95
CA VAL A 80 -27.75 10.25 -18.33
C VAL A 80 -26.57 9.35 -18.65
N LEU A 81 -26.77 8.40 -19.56
CA LEU A 81 -25.69 7.63 -20.16
C LEU A 81 -24.86 8.54 -21.06
N ARG A 82 -23.64 8.85 -20.63
CA ARG A 82 -22.69 9.55 -21.50
C ARG A 82 -22.36 8.67 -22.70
N ARG A 83 -22.11 9.32 -23.85
CA ARG A 83 -21.51 8.65 -25.02
C ARG A 83 -20.21 7.95 -24.59
N PRO A 84 -19.82 6.85 -25.24
CA PRO A 84 -18.57 6.18 -24.94
C PRO A 84 -17.43 7.20 -24.96
N ALA A 85 -16.49 7.06 -24.01
CA ALA A 85 -15.29 7.87 -24.02
C ALA A 85 -14.60 7.72 -25.38
N TYR A 86 -14.01 8.81 -25.87
CA TYR A 86 -13.22 8.76 -27.09
C TYR A 86 -12.14 7.67 -26.98
N PRO A 87 -11.86 6.94 -28.07
CA PRO A 87 -10.87 5.88 -28.04
C PRO A 87 -9.52 6.46 -27.61
N ALA A 88 -8.93 5.86 -26.58
CA ALA A 88 -7.57 6.19 -26.16
C ALA A 88 -6.59 5.88 -27.29
N SER A 89 -5.48 6.63 -27.36
CA SER A 89 -4.40 6.30 -28.30
C SER A 89 -3.87 4.88 -28.04
N PRO A 90 -3.32 4.17 -29.03
CA PRO A 90 -2.80 2.80 -28.84
C PRO A 90 -1.83 2.71 -27.66
N ARG A 91 -0.89 3.66 -27.56
CA ARG A 91 0.06 3.76 -26.44
C ARG A 91 -0.62 4.02 -25.10
N SER A 92 -1.61 4.91 -25.07
CA SER A 92 -2.36 5.21 -23.84
C SER A 92 -3.17 4.00 -23.39
N ARG A 93 -3.76 3.27 -24.33
CA ARG A 93 -4.54 2.08 -24.07
C ARG A 93 -3.68 0.96 -23.48
N GLU A 94 -2.51 0.68 -24.05
CA GLU A 94 -1.56 -0.31 -23.51
C GLU A 94 -1.11 0.03 -22.08
N ALA A 95 -0.91 1.30 -21.76
CA ALA A 95 -0.54 1.72 -20.41
C ALA A 95 -1.69 1.57 -19.40
N LEU A 96 -2.92 1.86 -19.82
CA LEU A 96 -4.12 1.71 -19.00
C LEU A 96 -4.47 0.23 -18.74
N GLU A 97 -4.32 -0.63 -19.75
CA GLU A 97 -4.60 -2.07 -19.62
C GLU A 97 -3.76 -2.72 -18.50
N LYS A 98 -2.53 -2.23 -18.25
CA LYS A 98 -1.67 -2.70 -17.14
C LYS A 98 -2.22 -2.43 -15.74
N HIS A 99 -3.15 -1.50 -15.58
CA HIS A 99 -3.66 -1.04 -14.29
C HIS A 99 -5.15 -1.36 -14.09
N ILE A 100 -5.83 -1.81 -15.14
CA ILE A 100 -7.27 -2.13 -15.13
C ILE A 100 -7.52 -3.63 -15.00
N GLN A 101 -6.61 -4.48 -15.48
CA GLN A 101 -6.66 -5.93 -15.28
C GLN A 101 -6.36 -6.32 -13.83
#